data_AF-A0A183U768-F1
#
_entry.id   AF-A0A183U768-F1
#
_cell.length_a   1.000
_cell.length_b   1.000
_cell.length_c   1.000
_cell.angle_alpha   90.00
_cell.angle_beta   90.00
_cell.angle_gamma   90.00
#
_symmetry.space_group_name_H-M   'P 1'
#
loop_
_entity.id
_entity.type
_entity.pdbx_description
1 polymer ?
#
loop_
_entity_poly.entity_id
_entity_poly.type
_entity_poly.pdbx_seq_one_letter_code
_entity_poly.pdbx_strand_id
1 'polypeptide(L)'
;MARGMLRVAAVIVAILLLLSIIYYSTAPASAQLHVSTFADHEGESIDWSYGVIIDAGSTGSRLFLYRWHAVSDERLIDIHPALDETNRAVVKKANPGLSTFADNPENATEVQCFVDRVSKSPV
;
A
#
# COMPACT_ATOMS: atom_id res chain seq x y z
N MET A 1 -37.50 27.45 41.28
CA MET A 1 -36.77 28.01 40.11
C MET A 1 -35.68 27.05 39.62
N ALA A 2 -34.78 26.54 40.47
CA ALA A 2 -33.64 25.69 40.06
C ALA A 2 -33.99 24.34 39.37
N ARG A 3 -35.04 23.64 39.80
CA ARG A 3 -35.43 22.33 39.22
C ARG A 3 -35.99 22.43 37.79
N GLY A 4 -36.60 23.55 37.44
CA GLY A 4 -37.09 23.81 36.08
C GLY A 4 -35.94 24.11 35.12
N MET A 5 -34.98 24.93 35.56
CA MET A 5 -33.77 25.26 34.80
C MET A 5 -32.91 24.02 34.52
N LEU A 6 -32.81 23.07 35.46
CA LEU A 6 -32.06 21.84 35.24
C LEU A 6 -32.67 20.95 34.14
N ARG A 7 -34.01 20.89 34.05
CA ARG A 7 -34.71 20.14 32.99
C ARG A 7 -34.51 20.80 31.63
N VAL A 8 -34.56 22.12 31.57
CA VAL A 8 -34.31 22.88 30.34
C VAL A 8 -32.87 22.68 29.86
N ALA A 9 -31.89 22.74 30.77
CA ALA A 9 -30.50 22.48 30.45
C ALA A 9 -30.30 21.04 29.93
N ALA A 10 -30.92 20.05 30.54
CA ALA A 10 -30.84 18.65 30.09
C ALA A 10 -31.41 18.45 28.68
N VAL A 11 -32.52 19.11 28.36
CA VAL A 11 -33.12 19.06 27.02
C VAL A 11 -32.21 19.73 25.98
N ILE A 12 -31.60 20.87 26.31
CA ILE A 12 -30.66 21.54 25.40
C ILE A 12 -29.45 20.67 25.11
N VAL A 13 -28.87 20.04 26.14
CA VAL A 13 -27.73 19.12 25.97
C VAL A 13 -28.13 17.91 25.11
N ALA A 14 -29.31 17.33 25.33
CA ALA A 14 -29.80 16.22 24.52
C ALA A 14 -30.00 16.61 23.04
N ILE A 15 -30.49 17.82 22.77
CA ILE A 15 -30.63 18.35 21.41
C ILE A 15 -29.26 18.54 20.75
N LEU A 16 -28.29 19.12 21.47
CA LEU A 16 -26.93 19.31 20.95
C LEU A 16 -26.24 17.98 20.62
N LEU A 17 -26.45 16.95 21.45
CA LEU A 17 -25.95 15.59 21.19
C LEU A 17 -26.63 14.94 19.97
N LEU A 18 -27.94 15.14 19.81
CA LEU A 18 -28.66 14.64 18.63
C LEU A 18 -28.17 15.31 17.35
N LEU A 19 -27.97 16.64 17.39
CA LEU A 19 -27.48 17.40 16.25
C LEU A 19 -26.04 17.00 15.87
N SER A 20 -25.18 16.69 16.85
CA SER A 20 -23.82 16.22 16.56
C SER A 20 -23.82 14.84 15.90
N ILE A 21 -24.65 13.91 16.36
CA ILE A 21 -24.78 12.56 15.76
C ILE A 21 -25.28 12.67 14.31
N ILE A 22 -26.29 13.48 14.06
CA ILE A 22 -26.83 13.68 12.71
C ILE A 22 -25.78 14.32 11.79
N TYR A 23 -25.03 15.30 12.29
CA TYR A 23 -23.92 15.92 11.56
C TYR A 23 -22.88 14.87 11.15
N TYR A 24 -22.40 14.04 12.07
CA TYR A 24 -21.43 12.98 11.73
C TYR A 24 -22.00 11.89 10.83
N SER A 25 -23.30 11.61 10.90
CA SER A 25 -23.96 10.60 10.06
C SER A 25 -24.23 11.07 8.62
N THR A 26 -24.30 12.38 8.41
CA THR A 26 -24.61 13.00 7.11
C THR A 26 -23.44 13.78 6.51
N ALA A 27 -22.37 13.98 7.28
CA ALA A 27 -21.15 14.60 6.79
C ALA A 27 -20.56 13.74 5.66
N PRO A 28 -20.37 14.31 4.46
CA PRO A 28 -19.68 13.59 3.39
C PRO A 28 -18.25 13.27 3.82
N ALA A 29 -17.75 12.10 3.44
CA ALA A 29 -16.42 11.57 3.79
C ALA A 29 -15.25 12.52 3.44
N SER A 30 -15.49 13.59 2.68
CA SER A 30 -14.53 14.65 2.39
C SER A 30 -14.29 15.65 3.54
N ALA A 31 -15.13 15.66 4.59
CA ALA A 31 -14.97 16.50 5.77
C ALA A 31 -14.14 15.84 6.89
N GLN A 32 -13.71 14.58 6.69
CA GLN A 32 -12.59 14.03 7.45
C GLN A 32 -11.33 14.75 7.01
N LEU A 33 -11.04 15.89 7.64
CA LEU A 33 -9.71 16.45 7.66
C LEU A 33 -8.80 15.36 8.24
N HIS A 34 -8.16 14.60 7.35
CA HIS A 34 -7.15 13.61 7.66
C HIS A 34 -5.91 14.36 8.17
N VAL A 35 -6.01 14.91 9.37
CA VAL A 35 -4.85 15.20 10.20
C VAL A 35 -4.32 13.82 10.56
N SER A 36 -3.38 13.32 9.76
CA SER A 36 -2.52 12.22 10.12
C SER A 36 -1.65 12.70 11.28
N THR A 37 -2.26 12.82 12.46
CA THR A 37 -1.51 12.77 13.70
C THR A 37 -0.76 11.45 13.64
N PHE A 38 0.56 11.55 13.63
CA PHE A 38 1.52 10.48 13.91
C PHE A 38 1.27 9.95 15.34
N ALA A 39 0.08 9.42 15.57
CA ALA A 39 -0.27 8.67 16.75
C ALA A 39 0.00 7.23 16.36
N ASP A 40 1.04 6.69 17.00
CA ASP A 40 1.42 5.29 17.00
C ASP A 40 0.19 4.38 17.08
N HIS A 41 -0.27 3.90 15.93
CA HIS A 41 -1.04 2.68 15.87
C HIS A 41 -0.01 1.56 16.03
N GLU A 42 0.21 1.17 17.28
CA GLU A 42 0.80 -0.13 17.58
C GLU A 42 0.01 -1.22 16.83
N GLY A 43 0.72 -1.96 15.96
CA GLY A 43 0.47 -3.38 15.81
C GLY A 43 -0.34 -3.87 14.60
N GLU A 44 -0.67 -3.05 13.60
CA GLU A 44 -1.06 -3.60 12.29
C GLU A 44 0.13 -3.45 11.34
N SER A 45 0.96 -4.49 11.28
CA SER A 45 1.99 -4.59 10.25
C SER A 45 1.27 -4.51 8.92
N ILE A 46 1.41 -3.40 8.20
CA ILE A 46 0.86 -3.34 6.85
C ILE A 46 1.65 -4.35 6.03
N ASP A 47 1.06 -5.53 5.83
CA ASP A 47 1.74 -6.64 5.17
C ASP A 47 1.87 -6.28 3.70
N TRP A 48 3.09 -5.93 3.31
CA TRP A 48 3.41 -5.66 1.92
C TRP A 48 3.61 -7.00 1.23
N SER A 49 2.78 -7.25 0.24
CA SER A 49 3.02 -8.33 -0.71
C SER A 49 3.85 -7.81 -1.88
N TYR A 50 4.73 -8.66 -2.41
CA TYR A 50 5.63 -8.31 -3.51
C TYR A 50 5.48 -9.29 -4.66
N GLY A 51 5.69 -8.78 -5.87
CA GLY A 51 5.61 -9.56 -7.10
C GLY A 51 6.71 -9.16 -8.06
N VAL A 52 7.26 -10.15 -8.75
CA VAL A 52 8.35 -9.98 -9.70
C VAL A 52 7.85 -10.33 -11.09
N ILE A 53 8.04 -9.42 -12.04
CA ILE A 53 7.78 -9.67 -13.46
C ILE A 53 9.12 -9.70 -14.20
N ILE A 54 9.34 -10.75 -14.99
CA ILE A 54 10.52 -10.90 -15.83
C ILE A 54 10.11 -10.80 -17.30
N ASP A 55 10.60 -9.76 -17.99
CA ASP A 55 10.52 -9.59 -19.44
C ASP A 55 11.71 -10.31 -20.08
N ALA A 56 11.46 -11.49 -20.66
CA ALA A 56 12.46 -12.39 -21.22
C ALA A 56 12.76 -12.05 -22.70
N GLY A 57 13.46 -10.93 -22.91
CA GLY A 57 13.90 -10.51 -24.24
C GLY A 57 15.13 -11.28 -24.75
N SER A 58 15.38 -11.16 -26.06
CA SER A 58 16.56 -11.78 -26.70
C SER A 58 17.84 -10.99 -26.50
N THR A 59 17.78 -9.65 -26.60
CA THR A 59 18.93 -8.76 -26.38
C THR A 59 19.27 -8.62 -24.89
N GLY A 60 18.30 -8.81 -24.02
CA GLY A 60 18.45 -8.68 -22.58
C GLY A 60 17.14 -8.98 -21.87
N SER A 61 17.23 -9.45 -20.65
CA SER A 61 16.08 -9.72 -19.79
C SER A 61 15.95 -8.62 -18.74
N ARG A 62 14.72 -8.22 -18.41
CA ARG A 62 14.46 -7.19 -17.40
C ARG A 62 13.60 -7.74 -16.28
N LEU A 63 13.89 -7.30 -15.06
CA LEU A 63 13.14 -7.63 -13.86
C LEU A 63 12.52 -6.35 -13.30
N PHE A 64 11.21 -6.40 -13.06
CA PHE A 64 10.43 -5.34 -12.42
C PHE A 64 9.89 -5.86 -11.08
N LEU A 65 10.12 -5.11 -10.01
CA LEU A 65 9.56 -5.41 -8.70
C LEU A 65 8.33 -4.53 -8.45
N TYR A 66 7.23 -5.16 -8.08
CA TYR A 66 5.99 -4.52 -7.68
C TYR A 66 5.67 -4.86 -6.23
N ARG A 67 4.92 -3.98 -5.57
CA ARG A 67 4.37 -4.18 -4.24
C ARG A 67 2.90 -3.79 -4.19
N TRP A 68 2.16 -4.42 -3.29
CA TRP A 68 0.77 -4.07 -3.01
C TRP A 68 0.42 -4.39 -1.56
N HIS A 69 -0.71 -3.85 -1.13
CA HIS A 69 -1.36 -4.22 0.11
C HIS A 69 -2.68 -4.90 -0.18
N ALA A 70 -2.94 -6.01 0.49
CA ALA A 70 -4.25 -6.64 0.45
C ALA A 70 -5.21 -5.83 1.35
N VAL A 71 -6.03 -4.98 0.74
CA VAL A 71 -6.99 -4.14 1.47
C VAL A 71 -8.30 -4.91 1.74
N SER A 72 -8.71 -5.81 0.83
CA SER A 72 -9.75 -6.85 1.01
C SER A 72 -9.94 -7.65 -0.29
N ASP A 73 -10.56 -8.84 -0.21
CA ASP A 73 -10.88 -9.69 -1.38
C ASP A 73 -11.98 -9.12 -2.30
N GLU A 74 -12.69 -8.09 -1.85
CA GLU A 74 -13.82 -7.48 -2.57
C GLU A 74 -13.40 -6.33 -3.50
N ARG A 75 -12.10 -5.98 -3.52
CA ARG A 75 -11.56 -4.90 -4.35
C ARG A 75 -10.39 -5.39 -5.17
N LEU A 76 -10.19 -4.75 -6.33
CA LEU A 76 -8.98 -4.96 -7.11
C LEU A 76 -7.76 -4.56 -6.28
N ILE A 77 -6.71 -5.39 -6.38
CA ILE A 77 -5.44 -5.14 -5.73
C ILE A 77 -4.79 -3.90 -6.34
N ASP A 78 -4.36 -2.99 -5.47
CA ASP A 78 -3.71 -1.76 -5.89
C ASP A 78 -2.19 -1.96 -6.00
N ILE A 79 -1.74 -2.33 -7.20
CA ILE A 79 -0.35 -2.72 -7.48
C ILE A 79 0.47 -1.50 -7.90
N HIS A 80 1.58 -1.28 -7.20
CA HIS A 80 2.52 -0.19 -7.47
C HIS A 80 3.94 -0.72 -7.70
N PRO A 81 4.79 -0.01 -8.47
CA PRO A 81 6.22 -0.32 -8.50
C PRO A 81 6.81 -0.22 -7.10
N ALA A 82 7.65 -1.20 -6.74
CA ALA A 82 8.48 -1.06 -5.55
C ALA A 82 9.52 0.04 -5.82
N LEU A 83 9.79 0.87 -4.81
CA LEU A 83 10.70 2.00 -4.92
C LEU A 83 11.99 1.71 -4.17
N ASP A 84 13.12 2.18 -4.70
CA ASP A 84 14.40 2.17 -3.99
C ASP A 84 14.48 3.33 -2.97
N GLU A 85 15.56 3.38 -2.21
CA GLU A 85 15.89 4.44 -1.24
C GLU A 85 15.90 5.86 -1.84
N THR A 86 15.92 5.99 -3.17
CA THR A 86 15.87 7.25 -3.91
C THR A 86 14.52 7.53 -4.57
N ASN A 87 13.47 6.79 -4.18
CA ASN A 87 12.12 6.86 -4.74
C ASN A 87 12.03 6.53 -6.24
N ARG A 88 12.90 5.66 -6.76
CA ARG A 88 12.83 5.18 -8.15
C ARG A 88 12.36 3.75 -8.23
N ALA A 89 11.61 3.41 -9.28
CA ALA A 89 11.15 2.04 -9.49
C ALA A 89 12.32 1.05 -9.55
N VAL A 90 12.22 -0.03 -8.79
CA VAL A 90 13.23 -1.10 -8.76
C VAL A 90 13.14 -1.90 -10.06
N VAL A 91 14.02 -1.57 -10.99
CA VAL A 91 14.19 -2.26 -12.27
C VAL A 91 15.63 -2.70 -12.44
N LYS A 92 15.83 -3.94 -12.90
CA LYS A 92 17.15 -4.49 -13.18
C LYS A 92 17.18 -5.11 -14.57
N LYS A 93 18.34 -5.04 -15.24
CA LYS A 93 18.55 -5.61 -16.57
C LYS A 93 19.76 -6.54 -16.57
N ALA A 94 19.59 -7.73 -17.16
CA ALA A 94 20.64 -8.69 -17.43
C ALA A 94 20.91 -8.75 -18.95
N ASN A 95 22.19 -8.92 -19.32
CA ASN A 95 22.59 -9.19 -20.70
C ASN A 95 23.64 -10.33 -20.70
N PRO A 96 23.62 -11.27 -21.66
CA PRO A 96 22.68 -11.36 -22.77
C PRO A 96 21.27 -11.80 -22.32
N GLY A 97 20.28 -11.70 -23.21
CA GLY A 97 18.89 -12.08 -22.90
C GLY A 97 18.69 -13.59 -22.77
N LEU A 98 17.61 -14.01 -22.10
CA LEU A 98 17.34 -15.43 -21.80
C LEU A 98 17.35 -16.34 -23.03
N SER A 99 16.89 -15.84 -24.18
CA SER A 99 16.87 -16.63 -25.42
C SER A 99 18.26 -17.03 -25.91
N THR A 100 19.31 -16.35 -25.46
CA THR A 100 20.71 -16.68 -25.82
C THR A 100 21.13 -18.02 -25.22
N PHE A 101 20.47 -18.45 -24.13
CA PHE A 101 20.76 -19.70 -23.43
C PHE A 101 19.84 -20.85 -23.84
N ALA A 102 19.08 -20.72 -24.94
CA ALA A 102 18.11 -21.73 -25.35
C ALA A 102 18.72 -23.13 -25.53
N ASP A 103 19.94 -23.20 -26.05
CA ASP A 103 20.64 -24.47 -26.28
C ASP A 103 21.37 -25.01 -25.04
N ASN A 104 21.63 -24.15 -24.04
CA ASN A 104 22.38 -24.47 -22.82
C ASN A 104 21.68 -23.84 -21.59
N PRO A 105 20.50 -24.36 -21.18
CA PRO A 105 19.66 -23.74 -20.15
C PRO A 105 20.31 -23.64 -18.77
N GLU A 106 21.29 -24.50 -18.45
CA GLU A 106 22.07 -24.43 -17.21
C GLU A 106 22.85 -23.11 -17.06
N ASN A 107 23.20 -22.48 -18.18
CA ASN A 107 23.89 -21.18 -18.20
C ASN A 107 22.95 -19.98 -18.00
N ALA A 108 21.63 -20.20 -18.00
CA ALA A 108 20.64 -19.15 -17.71
C ALA A 108 20.57 -18.79 -16.21
N THR A 109 21.34 -19.47 -15.36
CA THR A 109 21.41 -19.25 -13.90
C THR A 109 21.84 -17.83 -13.50
N GLU A 110 22.48 -17.07 -14.40
CA GLU A 110 22.76 -15.65 -14.15
C GLU A 110 21.47 -14.83 -13.91
N VAL A 111 20.36 -15.19 -14.54
CA VAL A 111 19.04 -14.58 -14.31
C VAL A 111 18.47 -14.98 -12.94
N GLN A 112 18.77 -16.19 -12.46
CA GLN A 112 18.43 -16.62 -11.10
C GLN A 112 19.14 -15.75 -10.05
N CYS A 113 20.41 -15.42 -10.27
CA CYS A 113 21.19 -14.54 -9.38
C CYS A 113 20.59 -13.12 -9.27
N PHE A 114 19.87 -12.66 -10.31
CA PHE A 114 19.18 -11.37 -10.27
C PHE A 114 18.01 -11.34 -9.29
N VAL A 115 17.23 -12.43 -9.22
CA VAL A 115 16.11 -12.55 -8.27
C VAL A 115 16.63 -12.50 -6.83
N ASP A 116 17.72 -13.19 -6.54
CA ASP A 116 18.38 -13.19 -5.22
C ASP A 116 18.94 -11.83 -4.82
N ARG A 117 19.29 -10.99 -5.79
CA ARG A 117 19.83 -9.65 -5.54
C ARG A 117 18.72 -8.65 -5.26
N VAL A 118 17.56 -8.82 -5.91
CA VAL A 118 16.37 -8.00 -5.67
C VAL A 118 15.76 -8.33 -4.32
N SER A 119 15.73 -9.60 -3.91
CA SER A 119 15.23 -10.00 -2.58
C SER A 119 16.07 -9.49 -1.42
N LYS A 120 17.36 -9.18 -1.66
CA LYS A 120 18.29 -8.64 -0.66
C LYS A 120 18.50 -7.13 -0.76
N SER A 121 17.91 -6.47 -1.76
CA SER A 121 18.01 -5.01 -1.87
C SER A 121 17.09 -4.38 -0.82
N PRO A 122 17.57 -3.39 -0.05
CA PRO A 122 16.70 -2.64 0.85
C PRO A 122 15.65 -1.89 0.01
N VAL A 123 14.38 -2.19 0.29
CA VAL A 123 13.18 -1.55 -0.29
C VAL A 123 12.54 -0.69 0.79
#